data_AF-A0A9E6ATH2-F1
#
_entry.id   AF-A0A9E6ATH2-F1
#
_cell.length_a   1.000
_cell.length_b   1.000
_cell.length_c   1.000
_cell.angle_alpha   90.00
_cell.angle_beta   90.00
_cell.angle_gamma   90.00
#
_symmetry.space_group_name_H-M   'P 1'
#
loop_
_entity.id
_entity.type
_entity.pdbx_description
1 polymer ?
#
loop_
_entity_poly.entity_id
_entity_poly.type
_entity_poly.pdbx_seq_one_letter_code
_entity_poly.pdbx_strand_id
1 'polypeptide(L)'
;MQYNKLGKIPGVRRLLGAYRNLKNPDELVGRSDRGRATPADAVAKFSYLLDRIEGAEILSEPFEHVEIKNFLRPEHLDVILNDDQVHFPPVPDVAALLSELEKRDYEIKRFPGCTEDINEYLEMLEGAAGSAALKTTEGRGVTFRISKYRTPLIHQLVTFLNGNEYRDAMMNKFGKSGNTRILTEVQKNLTKYEISPHPDIRHKAMTYLLNINRDDGISDYGIHTHLLKFKEEKQHIYKFWDDNPELERCWVPWEWCDSEKTISDNNTLVLFPPNNHTLHAVKLEYPHLEFQRTQLYGNLWYTDTTRAEPGCPHSKLPLS
;
A
#
# COMPACT_ATOMS: atom_id res chain seq x y z
N MET A 1 -31.00 2.27 14.89
CA MET A 1 -30.94 1.76 16.28
C MET A 1 -29.71 2.37 16.93
N GLN A 2 -29.88 3.23 17.94
CA GLN A 2 -28.86 4.17 18.43
C GLN A 2 -27.82 3.52 19.36
N TYR A 3 -26.53 3.68 19.06
CA TYR A 3 -25.40 3.18 19.86
C TYR A 3 -24.86 4.24 20.84
N ASN A 4 -25.59 4.51 21.92
CA ASN A 4 -25.09 5.30 23.06
C ASN A 4 -24.34 4.45 24.12
N LYS A 5 -23.51 3.47 23.68
CA LYS A 5 -22.85 2.51 24.60
C LYS A 5 -21.38 2.17 24.28
N LEU A 6 -20.67 2.95 23.47
CA LEU A 6 -19.23 2.69 23.20
C LEU A 6 -18.33 2.84 24.45
N GLY A 7 -18.78 3.57 25.48
CA GLY A 7 -18.09 3.63 26.78
C GLY A 7 -18.18 2.37 27.66
N LYS A 8 -18.84 1.29 27.20
CA LYS A 8 -19.06 0.06 27.98
C LYS A 8 -18.57 -1.23 27.30
N ILE A 9 -17.77 -1.16 26.23
CA ILE A 9 -17.17 -2.36 25.62
C ILE A 9 -15.94 -2.76 26.44
N PRO A 10 -15.94 -3.91 27.16
CA PRO A 10 -14.76 -4.40 27.86
C PRO A 10 -13.67 -4.73 26.83
N GLY A 11 -12.53 -4.04 26.89
CA GLY A 11 -11.40 -4.23 25.95
C GLY A 11 -10.94 -2.93 25.27
N VAL A 12 -11.87 -2.02 24.95
CA VAL A 12 -11.55 -0.76 24.25
C VAL A 12 -10.70 0.17 25.13
N ARG A 13 -10.92 0.19 26.46
CA ARG A 13 -10.06 0.96 27.39
C ARG A 13 -8.61 0.48 27.47
N ARG A 14 -8.33 -0.79 27.14
CA ARG A 14 -6.95 -1.33 27.17
C ARG A 14 -6.18 -0.93 25.91
N LEU A 15 -6.85 -0.96 24.76
CA LEU A 15 -6.34 -0.43 23.49
C LEU A 15 -6.09 1.09 23.56
N LEU A 16 -7.02 1.87 24.13
CA LEU A 16 -6.88 3.33 24.27
C LEU A 16 -5.68 3.78 25.13
N GLY A 17 -5.16 2.92 26.01
CA GLY A 17 -3.97 3.21 26.82
C GLY A 17 -2.64 2.99 26.11
N ALA A 18 -2.59 2.10 25.10
CA ALA A 18 -1.35 1.70 24.44
C ALA A 18 -0.90 2.69 23.34
N TYR A 19 -1.86 3.36 22.68
CA TYR A 19 -1.57 4.25 21.55
C TYR A 19 -1.10 5.67 21.93
N ARG A 20 -1.00 6.00 23.23
CA ARG A 20 -0.57 7.34 23.70
C ARG A 20 0.95 7.57 23.73
N ASN A 21 1.77 6.58 23.37
CA ASN A 21 3.23 6.71 23.40
C ASN A 21 3.88 6.16 22.11
N LEU A 22 3.64 6.80 20.97
CA LEU A 22 4.40 6.54 19.75
C LEU A 22 5.74 7.28 19.83
N LYS A 23 6.83 6.52 20.00
CA LYS A 23 8.20 7.04 19.90
C LYS A 23 8.56 7.33 18.43
N ASN A 24 9.52 8.23 18.27
CA ASN A 24 10.08 8.66 16.99
C ASN A 24 10.60 7.46 16.16
N PRO A 25 10.21 7.31 14.88
CA PRO A 25 10.61 6.17 14.03
C PRO A 25 12.12 6.02 13.77
N ASP A 26 12.95 7.00 14.13
CA ASP A 26 14.41 6.92 13.97
C ASP A 26 15.13 6.03 15.03
N GLU A 27 14.40 5.44 16.01
CA GLU A 27 15.00 4.61 17.07
C GLU A 27 14.85 3.07 16.88
N LEU A 28 14.28 2.59 15.78
CA LEU A 28 13.98 1.15 15.60
C LEU A 28 14.96 0.38 14.71
N VAL A 29 16.27 0.60 14.92
CA VAL A 29 17.30 -0.31 14.40
C VAL A 29 18.18 -0.79 15.54
N GLY A 30 17.93 -2.03 15.98
CA GLY A 30 18.91 -2.78 16.76
C GLY A 30 18.32 -3.63 17.87
N ARG A 31 18.22 -4.94 17.62
CA ARG A 31 18.72 -5.99 18.52
C ARG A 31 18.77 -7.33 17.80
N SER A 32 19.91 -8.00 17.92
CA SER A 32 20.28 -9.23 17.25
C SER A 32 19.51 -10.44 17.81
N ASP A 33 18.64 -11.03 17.01
CA ASP A 33 18.04 -12.35 17.27
C ASP A 33 18.90 -13.44 16.61
N ARG A 34 19.56 -14.25 17.44
CA ARG A 34 20.29 -15.45 17.00
C ARG A 34 19.26 -16.50 16.56
N GLY A 35 19.21 -16.79 15.26
CA GLY A 35 18.29 -17.75 14.64
C GLY A 35 17.54 -17.23 13.42
N ARG A 36 17.64 -15.93 13.08
CA ARG A 36 17.09 -15.41 11.82
C ARG A 36 17.97 -15.80 10.64
N ALA A 37 17.32 -16.24 9.57
CA ALA A 37 17.94 -16.43 8.28
C ALA A 37 18.74 -15.20 7.85
N THR A 38 19.90 -15.42 7.26
CA THR A 38 20.76 -14.34 6.78
C THR A 38 20.18 -13.73 5.49
N PRO A 39 20.58 -12.49 5.14
CA PRO A 39 20.25 -11.92 3.82
C PRO A 39 20.66 -12.85 2.66
N ALA A 40 21.80 -13.56 2.78
CA ALA A 40 22.25 -14.52 1.78
C ALA A 40 21.28 -15.70 1.60
N ASP A 41 20.74 -16.24 2.69
CA ASP A 41 19.74 -17.32 2.64
C ASP A 41 18.45 -16.85 1.95
N ALA A 42 18.06 -15.59 2.19
CA ALA A 42 16.88 -14.99 1.56
C ALA A 42 17.08 -14.81 0.05
N VAL A 43 18.25 -14.33 -0.38
CA VAL A 43 18.61 -14.19 -1.80
C VAL A 43 18.59 -15.54 -2.51
N ALA A 44 19.24 -16.57 -1.95
CA ALA A 44 19.26 -17.89 -2.55
C ALA A 44 17.85 -18.50 -2.73
N LYS A 45 16.92 -18.18 -1.84
CA LYS A 45 15.55 -18.70 -1.89
C LYS A 45 14.63 -17.97 -2.87
N PHE A 46 14.81 -16.65 -3.02
CA PHE A 46 13.88 -15.79 -3.76
C PHE A 46 14.49 -15.17 -5.04
N SER A 47 15.70 -15.54 -5.43
CA SER A 47 16.35 -15.04 -6.65
C SER A 47 15.51 -15.23 -7.92
N TYR A 48 14.66 -16.25 -7.99
CA TYR A 48 13.74 -16.47 -9.12
C TYR A 48 12.77 -15.29 -9.36
N LEU A 49 12.56 -14.42 -8.35
CA LEU A 49 11.78 -13.20 -8.51
C LEU A 49 12.51 -12.14 -9.34
N LEU A 50 13.85 -12.15 -9.33
CA LEU A 50 14.66 -11.29 -10.18
C LEU A 50 14.47 -11.67 -11.64
N ASP A 51 14.60 -12.97 -11.96
CA ASP A 51 14.38 -13.49 -13.32
C ASP A 51 13.01 -13.10 -13.88
N ARG A 52 11.98 -13.09 -13.01
CA ARG A 52 10.62 -12.68 -13.38
C ARG A 52 10.53 -11.20 -13.70
N ILE A 53 11.15 -10.33 -12.90
CA ILE A 53 11.19 -8.88 -13.16
C ILE A 53 11.96 -8.59 -14.45
N GLU A 54 13.15 -9.20 -14.60
CA GLU A 54 14.00 -9.00 -15.77
C GLU A 54 13.30 -9.46 -17.05
N GLY A 55 12.70 -10.65 -17.03
CA GLY A 55 12.04 -11.26 -18.19
C GLY A 55 10.64 -10.73 -18.52
N ALA A 56 9.99 -9.97 -17.64
CA ALA A 56 8.64 -9.47 -17.90
C ALA A 56 8.60 -8.42 -19.03
N GLU A 57 7.51 -8.31 -19.77
CA GLU A 57 7.35 -7.21 -20.73
C GLU A 57 7.01 -5.90 -20.02
N ILE A 58 7.56 -4.78 -20.50
CA ILE A 58 7.09 -3.44 -20.10
C ILE A 58 5.91 -3.09 -21.01
N LEU A 59 4.73 -3.01 -20.41
CA LEU A 59 3.50 -2.64 -21.08
C LEU A 59 3.40 -1.11 -21.14
N SER A 60 2.91 -0.57 -22.25
CA SER A 60 2.73 0.88 -22.43
C SER A 60 1.36 1.41 -21.98
N GLU A 61 0.37 0.53 -21.81
CA GLU A 61 -1.03 0.91 -21.58
C GLU A 61 -1.56 0.38 -20.25
N PRO A 62 -2.12 1.22 -19.35
CA PRO A 62 -2.47 2.63 -19.58
C PRO A 62 -1.31 3.62 -19.43
N PHE A 63 -0.17 3.15 -18.92
CA PHE A 63 1.12 3.84 -18.90
C PHE A 63 2.22 2.79 -18.77
N GLU A 64 3.48 3.21 -18.81
CA GLU A 64 4.64 2.31 -18.65
C GLU A 64 4.62 1.55 -17.31
N HIS A 65 4.36 0.25 -17.35
CA HIS A 65 4.34 -0.61 -16.17
C HIS A 65 4.69 -2.06 -16.52
N VAL A 66 4.98 -2.85 -15.50
CA VAL A 66 5.13 -4.30 -15.57
C VAL A 66 3.96 -4.93 -14.81
N GLU A 67 3.35 -5.96 -15.42
CA GLU A 67 2.39 -6.85 -14.76
C GLU A 67 2.92 -8.29 -14.84
N ILE A 68 3.07 -8.94 -13.69
CA ILE A 68 3.57 -10.31 -13.60
C ILE A 68 2.55 -11.15 -12.83
N LYS A 69 1.83 -12.01 -13.56
CA LYS A 69 0.93 -12.99 -12.97
C LYS A 69 1.71 -14.14 -12.34
N ASN A 70 1.10 -14.78 -11.35
CA ASN A 70 1.67 -15.92 -10.62
C ASN A 70 3.05 -15.62 -10.03
N PHE A 71 3.32 -14.39 -9.58
CA PHE A 71 4.66 -13.86 -9.26
C PHE A 71 5.43 -14.70 -8.24
N LEU A 72 4.79 -15.13 -7.16
CA LEU A 72 5.33 -16.11 -6.23
C LEU A 72 5.13 -17.52 -6.77
N ARG A 73 6.07 -18.42 -6.51
CA ARG A 73 5.85 -19.84 -6.78
C ARG A 73 4.69 -20.37 -5.94
N PRO A 74 3.92 -21.36 -6.43
CA PRO A 74 2.76 -21.89 -5.70
C PRO A 74 3.09 -22.31 -4.26
N GLU A 75 4.23 -22.97 -4.04
CA GLU A 75 4.66 -23.41 -2.70
C GLU A 75 4.99 -22.26 -1.73
N HIS A 76 5.46 -21.11 -2.25
CA HIS A 76 5.71 -19.94 -1.42
C HIS A 76 4.42 -19.15 -1.15
N LEU A 77 3.54 -19.05 -2.16
CA LEU A 77 2.23 -18.45 -2.00
C LEU A 77 1.38 -19.22 -1.00
N ASP A 78 1.36 -20.55 -1.08
CA ASP A 78 0.59 -21.42 -0.20
C ASP A 78 0.94 -21.20 1.29
N VAL A 79 2.24 -21.05 1.60
CA VAL A 79 2.66 -20.72 2.97
C VAL A 79 2.11 -19.37 3.42
N ILE A 80 2.08 -18.35 2.55
CA ILE A 80 1.54 -17.03 2.89
C ILE A 80 0.03 -17.11 3.09
N LEU A 81 -0.70 -17.78 2.18
CA LEU A 81 -2.16 -17.84 2.21
C LEU A 81 -2.70 -18.65 3.42
N ASN A 82 -1.91 -19.60 3.92
CA ASN A 82 -2.25 -20.41 5.10
C ASN A 82 -1.62 -19.88 6.39
N ASP A 83 -0.88 -18.77 6.35
CA ASP A 83 -0.26 -18.17 7.51
C ASP A 83 -1.30 -17.48 8.40
N ASP A 84 -1.38 -17.90 9.67
CA ASP A 84 -2.37 -17.40 10.63
C ASP A 84 -2.11 -15.97 11.10
N GLN A 85 -0.91 -15.44 10.88
CA GLN A 85 -0.57 -14.04 11.08
C GLN A 85 -1.08 -13.20 9.92
N VAL A 86 -0.93 -13.66 8.68
CA VAL A 86 -1.34 -12.90 7.48
C VAL A 86 -2.83 -13.01 7.21
N HIS A 87 -3.42 -14.20 7.37
CA HIS A 87 -4.83 -14.45 7.11
C HIS A 87 -5.51 -15.13 8.29
N PHE A 88 -6.65 -14.60 8.71
CA PHE A 88 -7.41 -15.13 9.83
C PHE A 88 -8.90 -15.24 9.47
N PRO A 89 -9.65 -16.11 10.17
CA PRO A 89 -11.07 -16.32 9.90
C PRO A 89 -11.91 -15.06 10.09
N PRO A 90 -13.15 -15.04 9.56
CA PRO A 90 -14.12 -13.98 9.80
C PRO A 90 -14.28 -13.65 11.29
N VAL A 91 -14.53 -12.37 11.57
CA VAL A 91 -14.72 -11.84 12.92
C VAL A 91 -16.10 -11.20 13.07
N PRO A 92 -16.70 -11.21 14.28
CA PRO A 92 -18.09 -10.79 14.45
C PRO A 92 -18.30 -9.27 14.35
N ASP A 93 -17.28 -8.47 14.65
CA ASP A 93 -17.37 -7.01 14.68
C ASP A 93 -15.98 -6.35 14.51
N VAL A 94 -15.99 -5.02 14.37
CA VAL A 94 -14.77 -4.22 14.16
C VAL A 94 -13.84 -4.27 15.38
N ALA A 95 -14.37 -4.39 16.60
CA ALA A 95 -13.53 -4.47 17.79
C ALA A 95 -12.75 -5.79 17.82
N ALA A 96 -13.39 -6.89 17.43
CA ALA A 96 -12.75 -8.18 17.23
C ALA A 96 -11.71 -8.10 16.10
N LEU A 97 -12.01 -7.46 14.96
CA LEU A 97 -11.05 -7.25 13.87
C LEU A 97 -9.77 -6.54 14.35
N LEU A 98 -9.92 -5.41 15.04
CA LEU A 98 -8.80 -4.63 15.56
C LEU A 98 -7.98 -5.43 16.58
N SER A 99 -8.65 -6.22 17.43
CA SER A 99 -7.98 -7.09 18.38
C SER A 99 -7.21 -8.21 17.69
N GLU A 100 -7.76 -8.83 16.65
CA GLU A 100 -7.08 -9.88 15.88
C GLU A 100 -5.86 -9.33 15.12
N LEU A 101 -5.93 -8.11 14.59
CA LEU A 101 -4.80 -7.40 13.97
C LEU A 101 -3.67 -7.16 14.99
N GLU A 102 -3.99 -6.56 16.15
CA GLU A 102 -3.00 -6.30 17.20
C GLU A 102 -2.32 -7.60 17.69
N LYS A 103 -3.11 -8.65 17.96
CA LYS A 103 -2.61 -9.97 18.35
C LYS A 103 -1.67 -10.61 17.33
N ARG A 104 -1.65 -10.12 16.09
CA ARG A 104 -0.82 -10.60 14.97
C ARG A 104 0.31 -9.63 14.62
N ASP A 105 0.65 -8.73 15.54
CA ASP A 105 1.72 -7.74 15.37
C ASP A 105 1.46 -6.77 14.21
N TYR A 106 0.18 -6.49 13.89
CA TYR A 106 -0.15 -5.39 13.00
C TYR A 106 -0.17 -4.08 13.77
N GLU A 107 0.47 -3.07 13.17
CA GLU A 107 0.47 -1.70 13.66
C GLU A 107 -0.17 -0.78 12.63
N ILE A 108 -0.89 0.22 13.13
CA ILE A 108 -1.36 1.34 12.31
C ILE A 108 -0.13 2.09 11.80
N LYS A 109 -0.12 2.43 10.52
CA LYS A 109 0.94 3.27 9.94
C LYS A 109 0.36 4.55 9.39
N ARG A 110 1.05 5.66 9.65
CA ARG A 110 0.84 6.91 8.91
C ARG A 110 1.03 6.64 7.43
N PHE A 111 -0.05 6.79 6.69
CA PHE A 111 -0.04 6.66 5.25
C PHE A 111 -0.95 7.73 4.65
N PRO A 112 -0.62 8.29 3.48
CA PRO A 112 -1.52 9.22 2.80
C PRO A 112 -2.94 8.63 2.69
N GLY A 113 -3.96 9.43 2.97
CA GLY A 113 -5.37 8.99 2.93
C GLY A 113 -5.82 8.14 4.13
N CYS A 114 -4.98 7.98 5.16
CA CYS A 114 -5.34 7.27 6.39
C CYS A 114 -5.51 8.20 7.59
N THR A 115 -6.34 7.78 8.54
CA THR A 115 -6.24 8.19 9.93
C THR A 115 -5.33 7.24 10.71
N GLU A 116 -4.62 7.78 11.69
CA GLU A 116 -3.94 6.99 12.73
C GLU A 116 -4.77 6.86 14.01
N ASP A 117 -5.92 7.56 14.08
CA ASP A 117 -6.84 7.53 15.20
C ASP A 117 -7.96 6.52 14.94
N ILE A 118 -7.95 5.43 15.70
CA ILE A 118 -9.00 4.40 15.64
C ILE A 118 -10.37 4.96 15.98
N ASN A 119 -10.49 5.96 16.85
CA ASN A 119 -11.80 6.52 17.18
C ASN A 119 -12.39 7.26 15.97
N GLU A 120 -11.56 8.06 15.28
CA GLU A 120 -11.98 8.70 14.03
C GLU A 120 -12.38 7.65 12.99
N TYR A 121 -11.63 6.54 12.91
CA TYR A 121 -12.01 5.43 12.04
C TYR A 121 -13.39 4.84 12.37
N LEU A 122 -13.66 4.57 13.64
CA LEU A 122 -14.94 4.02 14.09
C LEU A 122 -16.10 5.00 13.82
N GLU A 123 -15.91 6.29 14.08
CA GLU A 123 -16.91 7.33 13.77
C GLU A 123 -17.25 7.37 12.27
N MET A 124 -16.24 7.22 11.39
CA MET A 124 -16.45 7.19 9.94
C MET A 124 -17.21 5.94 9.48
N LEU A 125 -17.02 4.79 10.12
CA LEU A 125 -17.81 3.59 9.83
C LEU A 125 -19.29 3.77 10.18
N GLU A 126 -19.60 4.62 11.17
CA GLU A 126 -20.97 4.95 11.58
C GLU A 126 -21.65 6.00 10.67
N GLY A 127 -20.95 6.48 9.64
CA GLY A 127 -21.47 7.49 8.72
C GLY A 127 -21.28 8.92 9.20
N ALA A 128 -20.46 9.17 10.23
CA ALA A 128 -20.02 10.52 10.52
C ALA A 128 -19.23 11.06 9.33
N ALA A 129 -19.48 12.32 8.96
CA ALA A 129 -18.65 13.02 7.99
C ALA A 129 -17.24 13.15 8.59
N GLY A 130 -16.34 12.27 8.17
CA GLY A 130 -14.93 12.38 8.53
C GLY A 130 -14.41 13.74 8.07
N SER A 131 -13.44 14.29 8.80
CA SER A 131 -12.69 15.42 8.28
C SER A 131 -11.90 14.91 7.06
N ALA A 132 -12.30 15.29 5.84
CA ALA A 132 -11.55 14.93 4.65
C ALA A 132 -10.11 15.44 4.83
N ALA A 133 -9.12 14.54 4.77
CA ALA A 133 -7.72 14.91 4.98
C ALA A 133 -7.24 15.89 3.89
N LEU A 134 -7.84 15.79 2.69
CA LEU A 134 -7.70 16.70 1.55
C LEU A 134 -9.05 16.89 0.87
N LYS A 135 -9.27 18.03 0.19
CA LYS A 135 -10.52 18.28 -0.56
C LYS A 135 -10.78 17.27 -1.69
N THR A 136 -9.75 16.56 -2.15
CA THR A 136 -9.81 15.62 -3.28
C THR A 136 -10.00 14.17 -2.86
N THR A 137 -10.06 13.89 -1.54
CA THR A 137 -10.28 12.55 -0.99
C THR A 137 -11.71 12.37 -0.56
N GLU A 138 -12.34 11.26 -0.98
CA GLU A 138 -13.71 10.94 -0.59
C GLU A 138 -13.77 10.00 0.62
N GLY A 139 -12.69 9.25 0.87
CA GLY A 139 -12.52 8.30 1.95
C GLY A 139 -11.34 8.63 2.85
N ARG A 140 -11.41 8.11 4.08
CA ARG A 140 -10.33 8.14 5.07
C ARG A 140 -10.44 6.85 5.86
N GLY A 141 -9.51 5.93 5.64
CA GLY A 141 -9.52 4.62 6.28
C GLY A 141 -8.33 4.44 7.20
N VAL A 142 -8.03 3.17 7.48
CA VAL A 142 -6.85 2.79 8.25
C VAL A 142 -6.04 1.77 7.48
N THR A 143 -4.74 1.90 7.58
CA THR A 143 -3.77 0.96 7.03
C THR A 143 -2.98 0.34 8.16
N PHE A 144 -2.86 -0.98 8.12
CA PHE A 144 -2.07 -1.76 9.06
C PHE A 144 -0.89 -2.42 8.34
N ARG A 145 0.25 -2.51 9.01
CA ARG A 145 1.40 -3.28 8.55
C ARG A 145 1.93 -4.20 9.64
N ILE A 146 2.42 -5.38 9.26
CA ILE A 146 3.06 -6.31 10.20
C ILE A 146 4.38 -5.69 10.66
N SER A 147 4.57 -5.51 11.96
CA SER A 147 5.83 -5.01 12.53
C SER A 147 6.82 -6.12 12.88
N LYS A 148 6.33 -7.36 13.09
CA LYS A 148 7.17 -8.52 13.39
C LYS A 148 6.66 -9.79 12.73
N TYR A 149 7.40 -10.29 11.74
CA TYR A 149 7.07 -11.55 11.06
C TYR A 149 7.36 -12.78 11.92
N ARG A 150 6.38 -13.66 12.10
CA ARG A 150 6.49 -14.91 12.88
C ARG A 150 6.98 -16.07 12.04
N THR A 151 6.54 -16.12 10.78
CA THR A 151 6.87 -17.22 9.87
C THR A 151 8.20 -16.97 9.17
N PRO A 152 9.19 -17.90 9.29
CA PRO A 152 10.52 -17.71 8.73
C PRO A 152 10.52 -17.44 7.22
N LEU A 153 9.65 -18.11 6.46
CA LEU A 153 9.55 -17.91 5.00
C LEU A 153 9.11 -16.48 4.66
N ILE A 154 8.09 -15.96 5.35
CA ILE A 154 7.57 -14.61 5.11
C ILE A 154 8.61 -13.56 5.52
N HIS A 155 9.27 -13.77 6.66
CA HIS A 155 10.37 -12.91 7.09
C HIS A 155 11.52 -12.91 6.06
N GLN A 156 11.91 -14.08 5.54
CA GLN A 156 12.92 -14.17 4.47
C GLN A 156 12.46 -13.47 3.19
N LEU A 157 11.19 -13.63 2.77
CA LEU A 157 10.64 -12.95 1.60
C LEU A 157 10.73 -11.44 1.76
N VAL A 158 10.22 -10.90 2.87
CA VAL A 158 10.26 -9.46 3.13
C VAL A 158 11.69 -8.95 3.28
N THR A 159 12.60 -9.74 3.86
CA THR A 159 14.03 -9.40 3.93
C THR A 159 14.63 -9.28 2.52
N PHE A 160 14.36 -10.25 1.65
CA PHE A 160 14.81 -10.23 0.26
C PHE A 160 14.21 -9.05 -0.53
N LEU A 161 12.90 -8.80 -0.38
CA LEU A 161 12.21 -7.69 -1.04
C LEU A 161 12.64 -6.31 -0.52
N ASN A 162 13.41 -6.24 0.57
CA ASN A 162 14.06 -5.03 1.06
C ASN A 162 15.58 -5.04 0.81
N GLY A 163 16.10 -6.05 0.10
CA GLY A 163 17.50 -6.22 -0.24
C GLY A 163 17.93 -5.43 -1.49
N ASN A 164 19.24 -5.33 -1.67
CA ASN A 164 19.83 -4.59 -2.79
C ASN A 164 19.56 -5.27 -4.12
N GLU A 165 19.60 -6.60 -4.18
CA GLU A 165 19.41 -7.38 -5.41
C GLU A 165 18.02 -7.12 -6.01
N TYR A 166 16.98 -7.14 -5.17
CA TYR A 166 15.62 -6.87 -5.60
C TYR A 166 15.43 -5.41 -6.03
N ARG A 167 15.98 -4.47 -5.26
CA ARG A 167 16.00 -3.03 -5.59
C ARG A 167 16.67 -2.80 -6.96
N ASP A 168 17.84 -3.37 -7.16
CA ASP A 168 18.67 -3.15 -8.35
C ASP A 168 18.02 -3.77 -9.59
N ALA A 169 17.38 -4.95 -9.47
CA ALA A 169 16.61 -5.53 -10.56
C ALA A 169 15.48 -4.60 -11.04
N MET A 170 14.73 -3.97 -10.13
CA MET A 170 13.69 -3.00 -10.51
C MET A 170 14.26 -1.72 -11.13
N MET A 171 15.37 -1.19 -10.59
CA MET A 171 16.02 -0.01 -11.16
C MET A 171 16.54 -0.29 -12.56
N ASN A 172 17.22 -1.42 -12.76
CA ASN A 172 17.73 -1.86 -14.06
C ASN A 172 16.60 -2.10 -15.06
N LYS A 173 15.48 -2.69 -14.62
CA LYS A 173 14.31 -2.98 -15.47
C LYS A 173 13.82 -1.75 -16.22
N PHE A 174 13.75 -0.61 -15.54
CA PHE A 174 13.26 0.66 -16.10
C PHE A 174 14.39 1.64 -16.43
N GLY A 175 15.64 1.17 -16.48
CA GLY A 175 16.81 2.01 -16.77
C GLY A 175 16.97 3.21 -15.84
N LYS A 176 16.57 3.10 -14.57
CA LYS A 176 16.71 4.17 -13.58
C LYS A 176 18.08 4.12 -12.91
N SER A 177 18.57 5.29 -12.52
CA SER A 177 19.85 5.48 -11.85
C SER A 177 19.70 6.34 -10.60
N GLY A 178 20.68 6.30 -9.71
CA GLY A 178 20.73 7.11 -8.49
C GLY A 178 20.54 6.28 -7.23
N ASN A 179 20.89 6.86 -6.08
CA ASN A 179 20.79 6.16 -4.81
C ASN A 179 19.33 6.08 -4.37
N THR A 180 18.89 4.86 -4.06
CA THR A 180 17.54 4.59 -3.58
C THR A 180 17.55 3.70 -2.36
N ARG A 181 16.53 3.90 -1.51
CA ARG A 181 16.15 2.97 -0.45
C ARG A 181 14.83 2.32 -0.77
N ILE A 182 14.64 1.09 -0.32
CA ILE A 182 13.42 0.31 -0.51
C ILE A 182 12.73 0.10 0.85
N LEU A 183 11.40 0.12 0.86
CA LEU A 183 10.58 -0.37 1.96
C LEU A 183 9.45 -1.20 1.40
N THR A 184 9.39 -2.44 1.85
CA THR A 184 8.37 -3.41 1.48
C THR A 184 7.82 -4.06 2.74
N GLU A 185 6.51 -4.06 2.87
CA GLU A 185 5.82 -4.60 4.04
C GLU A 185 4.52 -5.31 3.64
N VAL A 186 4.10 -6.28 4.44
CA VAL A 186 2.76 -6.86 4.35
C VAL A 186 1.77 -5.85 4.92
N GLN A 187 0.81 -5.45 4.10
CA GLN A 187 -0.13 -4.37 4.36
C GLN A 187 -1.57 -4.87 4.27
N LYS A 188 -2.40 -4.46 5.23
CA LYS A 188 -3.86 -4.62 5.21
C LYS A 188 -4.52 -3.24 5.23
N ASN A 189 -5.41 -3.02 4.27
CA ASN A 189 -6.20 -1.79 4.16
C ASN A 189 -7.64 -2.13 4.48
N LEU A 190 -8.23 -1.45 5.47
CA LEU A 190 -9.61 -1.72 5.86
C LEU A 190 -10.60 -0.92 5.01
N THR A 191 -11.90 -1.26 5.11
CA THR A 191 -12.96 -0.50 4.42
C THR A 191 -12.88 0.99 4.76
N LYS A 192 -13.31 1.86 3.83
CA LYS A 192 -13.11 3.33 3.78
C LYS A 192 -11.69 3.81 3.48
N TYR A 193 -10.70 2.93 3.39
CA TYR A 193 -9.37 3.34 2.93
C TYR A 193 -9.43 3.82 1.49
N GLU A 194 -8.83 4.99 1.25
CA GLU A 194 -8.72 5.58 -0.07
C GLU A 194 -7.34 6.17 -0.27
N ILE A 195 -6.80 5.92 -1.45
CA ILE A 195 -5.88 6.84 -2.09
C ILE A 195 -6.51 7.23 -3.43
N SER A 196 -6.85 8.52 -3.54
CA SER A 196 -7.45 9.09 -4.75
C SER A 196 -6.48 9.04 -5.93
N PRO A 197 -6.96 9.23 -7.17
CA PRO A 197 -6.11 9.27 -8.35
C PRO A 197 -4.91 10.17 -8.17
N HIS A 198 -3.73 9.62 -8.43
CA HIS A 198 -2.48 10.34 -8.33
C HIS A 198 -1.38 9.62 -9.09
N PRO A 199 -0.36 10.35 -9.57
CA PRO A 199 0.78 9.77 -10.27
C PRO A 199 1.96 9.42 -9.34
N ASP A 200 1.73 9.40 -8.02
CA ASP A 200 2.77 9.41 -6.98
C ASP A 200 3.68 10.67 -6.97
N ILE A 201 4.46 10.86 -5.91
CA ILE A 201 5.38 12.01 -5.76
C ILE A 201 6.69 11.82 -6.51
N ARG A 202 7.38 12.90 -6.87
CA ARG A 202 8.62 12.85 -7.69
C ARG A 202 9.80 12.16 -6.97
N HIS A 203 9.81 12.11 -5.63
CA HIS A 203 10.86 11.40 -4.89
C HIS A 203 10.74 9.88 -4.90
N LYS A 204 9.62 9.32 -5.35
CA LYS A 204 9.50 7.88 -5.52
C LYS A 204 10.17 7.46 -6.83
N ALA A 205 11.12 6.54 -6.72
CA ALA A 205 11.76 5.90 -7.86
C ALA A 205 10.86 4.81 -8.46
N MET A 206 10.25 3.98 -7.60
CA MET A 206 9.38 2.87 -7.99
C MET A 206 8.24 2.70 -7.00
N THR A 207 7.10 2.22 -7.49
CA THR A 207 5.99 1.72 -6.70
C THR A 207 5.63 0.33 -7.20
N TYR A 208 5.38 -0.60 -6.27
CA TYR A 208 4.85 -1.90 -6.63
C TYR A 208 3.88 -2.45 -5.59
N LEU A 209 2.95 -3.25 -6.08
CA LEU A 209 1.93 -3.91 -5.28
C LEU A 209 1.80 -5.35 -5.74
N LEU A 210 1.82 -6.28 -4.81
CA LEU A 210 1.58 -7.70 -5.05
C LEU A 210 0.36 -8.14 -4.26
N ASN A 211 -0.67 -8.61 -4.97
CA ASN A 211 -1.85 -9.20 -4.35
C ASN A 211 -1.49 -10.55 -3.72
N ILE A 212 -1.82 -10.70 -2.44
CA ILE A 212 -1.69 -11.95 -1.67
C ILE A 212 -2.96 -12.15 -0.84
N ASN A 213 -4.10 -12.15 -1.50
CA ASN A 213 -5.40 -12.32 -0.87
C ASN A 213 -5.71 -13.83 -0.74
N ARG A 214 -6.36 -14.24 0.36
CA ARG A 214 -6.74 -15.65 0.55
C ARG A 214 -8.08 -16.00 -0.11
N ASP A 215 -9.02 -15.07 -0.06
CA ASP A 215 -10.40 -15.33 -0.45
C ASP A 215 -10.58 -15.21 -1.96
N ASP A 216 -11.00 -16.29 -2.61
CA ASP A 216 -11.14 -16.35 -4.06
C ASP A 216 -12.19 -15.35 -4.60
N GLY A 217 -13.23 -15.06 -3.82
CA GLY A 217 -14.27 -14.08 -4.19
C GLY A 217 -13.79 -12.63 -4.14
N ILE A 218 -12.56 -12.37 -3.67
CA ILE A 218 -12.06 -11.00 -3.53
C ILE A 218 -11.91 -10.29 -4.88
N SER A 219 -11.69 -11.04 -5.96
CA SER A 219 -11.59 -10.51 -7.33
C SER A 219 -12.85 -9.75 -7.74
N ASP A 220 -14.00 -10.10 -7.18
CA ASP A 220 -15.32 -9.60 -7.58
C ASP A 220 -15.69 -8.29 -6.87
N TYR A 221 -14.89 -7.89 -5.87
CA TYR A 221 -15.08 -6.63 -5.15
C TYR A 221 -14.27 -5.50 -5.78
N GLY A 222 -14.82 -4.28 -5.76
CA GLY A 222 -14.16 -3.05 -6.21
C GLY A 222 -13.09 -2.55 -5.24
N ILE A 223 -12.17 -3.43 -4.82
CA ILE A 223 -11.13 -3.15 -3.81
C ILE A 223 -9.71 -3.18 -4.38
N HIS A 224 -9.58 -3.28 -5.69
CA HIS A 224 -8.32 -3.51 -6.35
C HIS A 224 -7.65 -2.20 -6.74
N THR A 225 -6.37 -2.28 -7.11
CA THR A 225 -5.65 -1.10 -7.60
C THR A 225 -6.12 -0.78 -9.01
N HIS A 226 -6.57 0.45 -9.21
CA HIS A 226 -6.92 0.99 -10.52
C HIS A 226 -5.69 1.63 -11.16
N LEU A 227 -5.43 1.29 -12.41
CA LEU A 227 -4.55 2.05 -13.30
C LEU A 227 -5.45 2.92 -14.18
N LEU A 228 -5.19 4.21 -14.16
CA LEU A 228 -6.13 5.23 -14.62
C LEU A 228 -5.52 6.06 -15.75
N LYS A 229 -6.38 6.79 -16.45
CA LYS A 229 -6.01 7.94 -17.27
C LYS A 229 -6.93 9.11 -16.97
N PHE A 230 -6.46 10.33 -17.24
CA PHE A 230 -7.36 11.48 -17.31
C PHE A 230 -8.38 11.33 -18.43
N LYS A 231 -9.61 11.74 -18.15
CA LYS A 231 -10.61 12.05 -19.19
C LYS A 231 -10.08 13.13 -20.12
N GLU A 232 -10.60 13.16 -21.35
CA GLU A 232 -10.14 14.06 -22.41
C GLU A 232 -10.05 15.52 -21.94
N GLU A 233 -11.08 16.02 -21.25
CA GLU A 233 -11.15 17.40 -20.75
C GLU A 233 -10.18 17.72 -19.59
N LYS A 234 -9.47 16.71 -19.07
CA LYS A 234 -8.49 16.84 -17.98
C LYS A 234 -7.06 16.50 -18.40
N GLN A 235 -6.82 16.09 -19.64
CA GLN A 235 -5.48 15.72 -20.12
C GLN A 235 -4.48 16.88 -20.10
N HIS A 236 -4.93 18.15 -20.10
CA HIS A 236 -4.05 19.32 -19.97
C HIS A 236 -3.25 19.34 -18.66
N ILE A 237 -3.66 18.58 -17.64
CA ILE A 237 -2.94 18.43 -16.38
C ILE A 237 -1.60 17.72 -16.59
N TYR A 238 -1.50 16.76 -17.52
CA TYR A 238 -0.22 16.13 -17.85
C TYR A 238 0.80 17.17 -18.30
N LYS A 239 0.38 18.03 -19.26
CA LYS A 239 1.21 19.12 -19.74
C LYS A 239 1.61 20.09 -18.62
N PHE A 240 0.70 20.42 -17.70
CA PHE A 240 1.04 21.24 -16.56
C PHE A 240 2.15 20.61 -15.70
N TRP A 241 2.10 19.31 -15.41
CA TRP A 241 3.16 18.63 -14.66
C TRP A 241 4.47 18.47 -15.45
N ASP A 242 4.41 18.40 -16.78
CA ASP A 242 5.59 18.40 -17.65
C ASP A 242 6.28 19.77 -17.64
N ASP A 243 5.50 20.85 -17.75
CA ASP A 243 6.00 22.23 -17.82
C ASP A 243 6.50 22.77 -16.47
N ASN A 244 6.10 22.16 -15.35
CA ASN A 244 6.43 22.59 -13.98
C ASN A 244 7.11 21.46 -13.19
N PRO A 245 8.33 21.03 -13.58
CA PRO A 245 9.05 19.92 -12.94
C PRO A 245 9.45 20.17 -11.48
N GLU A 246 9.55 21.42 -11.07
CA GLU A 246 9.84 21.85 -9.70
C GLU A 246 8.65 21.68 -8.73
N LEU A 247 7.43 21.58 -9.27
CA LEU A 247 6.22 21.33 -8.48
C LEU A 247 6.01 19.83 -8.28
N GLU A 248 5.70 19.42 -7.05
CA GLU A 248 5.27 18.05 -6.78
C GLU A 248 3.97 17.72 -7.50
N ARG A 249 3.77 16.45 -7.83
CA ARG A 249 2.48 16.00 -8.37
C ARG A 249 1.49 15.83 -7.22
N CYS A 250 0.21 15.89 -7.53
CA CYS A 250 -0.82 15.88 -6.49
C CYS A 250 -1.98 14.94 -6.82
N TRP A 251 -2.82 14.74 -5.82
CA TRP A 251 -4.02 13.94 -5.93
C TRP A 251 -5.08 14.73 -6.69
N VAL A 252 -5.80 14.03 -7.55
CA VAL A 252 -6.86 14.58 -8.37
C VAL A 252 -8.17 13.82 -8.08
N PRO A 253 -9.32 14.46 -8.29
CA PRO A 253 -10.61 13.82 -8.06
C PRO A 253 -10.86 12.59 -8.93
N TRP A 254 -11.66 11.64 -8.42
CA TRP A 254 -12.03 10.42 -9.14
C TRP A 254 -12.79 10.72 -10.43
N GLU A 255 -13.66 11.73 -10.44
CA GLU A 255 -14.47 12.07 -11.59
C GLU A 255 -13.68 12.64 -12.76
N TRP A 256 -12.39 12.97 -12.57
CA TRP A 256 -11.48 13.43 -13.62
C TRP A 256 -10.82 12.29 -14.40
N CYS A 257 -10.95 11.05 -13.93
CA CYS A 257 -10.22 9.91 -14.46
C CYS A 257 -11.15 8.79 -14.92
N ASP A 258 -10.67 7.99 -15.87
CA ASP A 258 -11.27 6.71 -16.26
C ASP A 258 -10.38 5.56 -15.77
N SER A 259 -11.03 4.46 -15.35
CA SER A 259 -10.37 3.20 -15.00
C SER A 259 -10.14 2.36 -16.23
N GLU A 260 -8.90 2.38 -16.72
CA GLU A 260 -8.48 1.62 -17.89
C GLU A 260 -8.21 0.15 -17.52
N LYS A 261 -7.68 -0.09 -16.31
CA LYS A 261 -7.31 -1.42 -15.86
C LYS A 261 -7.40 -1.55 -14.35
N THR A 262 -7.73 -2.75 -13.90
CA THR A 262 -7.78 -3.10 -12.48
C THR A 262 -6.94 -4.35 -12.22
N ILE A 263 -6.10 -4.32 -11.20
CA ILE A 263 -5.22 -5.44 -10.83
C ILE A 263 -5.94 -6.31 -9.79
N SER A 264 -6.84 -7.16 -10.26
CA SER A 264 -7.72 -8.00 -9.42
C SER A 264 -7.19 -9.40 -9.15
N ASP A 265 -6.40 -9.95 -10.08
CA ASP A 265 -5.88 -11.30 -9.97
C ASP A 265 -4.96 -11.43 -8.75
N ASN A 266 -5.13 -12.52 -8.00
CA ASN A 266 -4.25 -12.84 -6.89
C ASN A 266 -2.85 -13.25 -7.39
N ASN A 267 -1.84 -13.15 -6.53
CA ASN A 267 -0.44 -13.44 -6.85
C ASN A 267 0.04 -12.68 -8.11
N THR A 268 -0.47 -11.46 -8.30
CA THR A 268 -0.11 -10.60 -9.42
C THR A 268 0.63 -9.38 -8.89
N LEU A 269 1.83 -9.17 -9.43
CA LEU A 269 2.64 -7.98 -9.18
C LEU A 269 2.31 -6.94 -10.25
N VAL A 270 2.03 -5.71 -9.81
CA VAL A 270 2.13 -4.51 -10.64
C VAL A 270 3.30 -3.66 -10.15
N LEU A 271 4.14 -3.20 -11.06
CA LEU A 271 5.36 -2.44 -10.77
C LEU A 271 5.52 -1.34 -11.82
N PHE A 272 5.78 -0.10 -11.38
CA PHE A 272 6.01 1.02 -12.30
C PHE A 272 6.88 2.13 -11.67
N PRO A 273 7.67 2.85 -12.49
CA PRO A 273 8.26 4.12 -12.11
C PRO A 273 7.21 5.24 -12.11
N PRO A 274 6.95 5.92 -10.98
CA PRO A 274 6.08 7.09 -10.98
C PRO A 274 6.52 8.16 -11.98
N ASN A 275 5.62 8.57 -12.88
CA ASN A 275 5.80 9.69 -13.82
C ASN A 275 4.47 10.45 -14.02
N ASN A 276 4.45 11.53 -14.80
CA ASN A 276 3.26 12.38 -14.93
C ASN A 276 2.00 11.63 -15.39
N HIS A 277 2.14 10.48 -16.04
CA HIS A 277 1.07 9.66 -16.59
C HIS A 277 0.69 8.44 -15.74
N THR A 278 1.41 8.13 -14.66
CA THR A 278 1.18 6.91 -13.87
C THR A 278 0.04 7.05 -12.86
N LEU A 279 -1.11 7.56 -13.30
CA LEU A 279 -2.28 7.75 -12.45
C LEU A 279 -2.77 6.39 -11.94
N HIS A 280 -2.84 6.25 -10.63
CA HIS A 280 -3.38 5.07 -9.99
C HIS A 280 -4.13 5.45 -8.71
N ALA A 281 -5.02 4.56 -8.30
CA ALA A 281 -5.85 4.79 -7.14
C ALA A 281 -6.37 3.48 -6.54
N VAL A 282 -6.92 3.60 -5.34
CA VAL A 282 -7.68 2.54 -4.69
C VAL A 282 -8.71 3.17 -3.77
N LYS A 283 -9.94 2.66 -3.77
CA LYS A 283 -10.99 3.08 -2.86
C LYS A 283 -11.72 1.85 -2.37
N LEU A 284 -11.70 1.62 -1.05
CA LEU A 284 -12.16 0.38 -0.46
C LEU A 284 -13.55 0.53 0.15
N GLU A 285 -14.49 -0.23 -0.37
CA GLU A 285 -15.80 -0.45 0.23
C GLU A 285 -16.12 -1.95 0.16
N TYR A 286 -15.98 -2.66 1.28
CA TYR A 286 -16.10 -4.13 1.29
C TYR A 286 -16.40 -4.69 2.69
N PRO A 287 -16.90 -5.95 2.81
CA PRO A 287 -17.19 -6.57 4.10
C PRO A 287 -15.91 -7.03 4.80
N HIS A 288 -15.12 -6.07 5.29
CA HIS A 288 -13.81 -6.30 5.92
C HIS A 288 -13.81 -7.17 7.19
N LEU A 289 -14.98 -7.54 7.70
CA LEU A 289 -15.16 -8.50 8.80
C LEU A 289 -15.14 -9.95 8.32
N GLU A 290 -15.50 -10.18 7.05
CA GLU A 290 -15.51 -11.51 6.42
C GLU A 290 -14.12 -11.86 5.89
N PHE A 291 -13.47 -10.92 5.20
CA PHE A 291 -12.12 -11.08 4.67
C PHE A 291 -11.37 -9.75 4.71
N GLN A 292 -10.05 -9.75 4.48
CA GLN A 292 -9.27 -8.51 4.37
C GLN A 292 -8.39 -8.52 3.14
N ARG A 293 -8.45 -7.41 2.40
CA ARG A 293 -7.50 -7.12 1.33
C ARG A 293 -6.09 -7.06 1.89
N THR A 294 -5.21 -7.89 1.36
CA THR A 294 -3.83 -8.06 1.82
C THR A 294 -2.87 -7.95 0.64
N GLN A 295 -1.83 -7.15 0.80
CA GLN A 295 -0.82 -6.94 -0.23
C GLN A 295 0.57 -6.94 0.37
N LEU A 296 1.56 -7.33 -0.43
CA LEU A 296 2.91 -6.83 -0.26
C LEU A 296 3.00 -5.49 -1.00
N TYR A 297 3.20 -4.42 -0.24
CA TYR A 297 3.28 -3.06 -0.77
C TYR A 297 4.70 -2.54 -0.63
N GLY A 298 5.30 -2.13 -1.75
CA GLY A 298 6.69 -1.69 -1.79
C GLY A 298 6.87 -0.36 -2.51
N ASN A 299 7.78 0.46 -2.00
CA ASN A 299 8.22 1.66 -2.71
C ASN A 299 9.73 1.80 -2.62
N LEU A 300 10.29 2.41 -3.66
CA LEU A 300 11.67 2.87 -3.68
C LEU A 300 11.65 4.39 -3.68
N TRP A 301 12.51 5.00 -2.86
CA TRP A 301 12.68 6.45 -2.81
C TRP A 301 14.11 6.82 -3.09
N TYR A 302 14.32 7.88 -3.86
CA TYR A 302 15.63 8.50 -3.99
C TYR A 302 16.08 9.07 -2.64
N THR A 303 17.35 8.85 -2.29
CA THR A 303 17.94 9.34 -1.02
C THR A 303 18.58 10.70 -1.15
N ASP A 304 18.96 11.09 -2.37
CA ASP A 304 19.82 12.25 -2.62
C ASP A 304 19.03 13.47 -3.12
N THR A 305 17.70 13.38 -3.17
CA THR A 305 16.85 14.48 -3.61
C THR A 305 16.50 15.38 -2.43
N THR A 306 16.76 16.68 -2.57
CA THR A 306 16.12 17.68 -1.70
C THR A 306 14.61 17.53 -1.85
N ARG A 307 13.88 17.57 -0.73
CA ARG A 307 12.41 17.58 -0.80
C ARG A 307 12.00 18.78 -1.67
N ALA A 308 11.39 18.51 -2.83
CA ALA A 308 10.58 19.49 -3.53
C ALA A 308 9.56 20.04 -2.53
N GLU A 309 9.18 21.31 -2.70
CA GLU A 309 8.25 21.94 -1.77
C GLU A 309 7.00 21.06 -1.57
N PRO A 310 6.47 20.96 -0.33
CA PRO A 310 5.38 20.04 -0.04
C PRO A 310 4.15 20.33 -0.92
N GLY A 311 3.96 19.47 -1.93
CA GLY A 311 2.79 19.36 -2.78
C GLY A 311 2.62 20.50 -3.79
N CYS A 312 2.29 20.19 -5.05
CA CYS A 312 1.41 21.10 -5.80
C CYS A 312 0.07 21.11 -5.06
N PRO A 313 -0.34 22.24 -4.44
CA PRO A 313 -1.69 22.34 -3.94
C PRO A 313 -2.64 22.07 -5.10
N HIS A 314 -3.71 21.33 -4.88
CA HIS A 314 -4.77 21.18 -5.89
C HIS A 314 -5.22 22.55 -6.46
N SER A 315 -5.16 23.61 -5.64
CA SER A 315 -5.45 24.99 -6.04
C SER A 315 -4.49 25.60 -7.06
N LYS A 316 -3.32 24.99 -7.32
CA LYS A 316 -2.39 25.42 -8.37
C LYS A 316 -2.64 24.71 -9.71
N LEU A 317 -3.49 23.67 -9.73
CA LEU A 317 -3.86 23.04 -10.99
C LEU A 317 -4.71 24.00 -11.83
N PRO A 318 -4.50 24.07 -13.15
CA PRO A 318 -5.37 24.82 -14.04
C PRO A 318 -6.77 24.19 -14.02
N LEU A 319 -7.71 24.85 -13.36
CA LEU A 319 -9.12 24.51 -13.44
C LEU A 319 -9.62 24.99 -14.81
N SER A 320 -9.86 24.04 -15.70
CA SER A 320 -10.55 24.23 -16.98
C SER A 320 -12.03 24.52 -16.76
#